data_AF-A0A525CS62-F1
#
_entry.id   AF-A0A525CS62-F1
#
_cell.length_a   1.000
_cell.length_b   1.000
_cell.length_c   1.000
_cell.angle_alpha   90.00
_cell.angle_beta   90.00
_cell.angle_gamma   90.00
#
_symmetry.space_group_name_H-M   'P 1'
#
loop_
_entity.id
_entity.type
_entity.pdbx_description
1 polymer ?
#
loop_
_entity_poly.entity_id
_entity_poly.type
_entity_poly.pdbx_seq_one_letter_code
_entity_poly.pdbx_strand_id
1 'polypeptide(L)' 'NETIRKSHENPMIKKLYKEWLGKPGSHEAHRYLHTEYFERERT' A
#
# COMPACT_ATOMS: atom_id res chain seq x y z
N ASN A 1 -1.00 -14.74 21.26
CA ASN A 1 -1.50 -14.69 19.86
C ASN A 1 -2.57 -13.64 19.74
N GLU A 2 -2.17 -12.37 19.58
CA GLU A 2 -3.14 -11.34 19.20
C GLU A 2 -3.49 -11.55 17.73
N THR A 3 -4.75 -11.91 17.49
CA THR A 3 -5.30 -12.25 16.18
C THR A 3 -5.53 -10.99 15.34
N ILE A 4 -4.44 -10.29 15.02
CA ILE A 4 -4.49 -9.23 14.00
C ILE A 4 -4.76 -9.91 12.66
N ARG A 5 -6.03 -9.93 12.25
CA ARG A 5 -6.49 -10.56 11.01
C ARG A 5 -6.63 -9.56 9.86
N LYS A 6 -6.73 -8.26 10.18
CA LYS A 6 -6.98 -7.20 9.20
C LYS A 6 -5.74 -6.33 9.01
N SER A 7 -5.35 -6.12 7.75
CA SER A 7 -4.16 -5.34 7.37
C SER A 7 -4.19 -3.90 7.90
N HIS A 8 -5.38 -3.29 8.00
CA HIS A 8 -5.55 -1.93 8.51
C HIS A 8 -5.49 -1.83 10.05
N GLU A 9 -5.52 -2.95 10.77
CA GLU A 9 -5.35 -2.99 12.23
C GLU A 9 -3.87 -3.16 12.61
N ASN A 10 -3.01 -3.57 11.67
CA ASN A 10 -1.59 -3.79 11.92
C ASN A 10 -0.88 -2.47 12.33
N PRO A 11 -0.30 -2.40 13.55
CA PRO A 11 0.35 -1.19 14.05
C PRO A 11 1.56 -0.76 13.20
N MET A 12 2.28 -1.70 12.57
CA MET A 12 3.40 -1.36 11.69
C MET A 12 2.92 -0.67 10.41
N ILE A 13 1.81 -1.13 9.84
CA ILE A 13 1.23 -0.50 8.64
C ILE A 13 0.73 0.91 8.98
N LYS A 14 0.04 1.09 10.12
CA LYS A 14 -0.40 2.43 10.56
C LYS A 14 0.78 3.39 10.74
N LYS A 15 1.89 2.91 11.32
CA LYS A 15 3.11 3.72 11.49
C LYS A 15 3.73 4.09 10.15
N LEU A 16 3.88 3.13 9.24
CA LEU A 16 4.41 3.35 7.89
C LEU A 16 3.60 4.39 7.09
N TYR A 17 2.26 4.30 7.15
CA TYR A 17 1.41 5.30 6.53
C TYR A 17 1.55 6.67 7.22
N LYS A 18 1.58 6.74 8.55
CA LYS A 18 1.71 8.02 9.26
C LYS A 18 3.05 8.72 9.02
N GLU A 19 4.16 7.98 8.95
CA GLU A 19 5.51 8.53 8.89
C GLU A 19 6.03 8.72 7.46
N TRP A 20 5.57 7.91 6.50
CA TRP A 20 6.22 7.82 5.19
C TRP A 20 5.28 7.89 4.00
N LEU A 21 4.18 7.13 3.99
CA LEU A 21 3.27 7.09 2.82
C LEU A 21 2.15 8.15 2.90
N GLY A 22 1.97 8.78 4.04
CA GLY A 22 0.86 9.69 4.34
C GLY A 22 -0.50 8.98 4.33
N LYS A 23 -1.33 9.32 3.34
CA LYS A 23 -2.70 8.79 3.20
C LYS A 23 -2.78 7.74 2.08
N PRO A 24 -3.69 6.75 2.18
CA PRO A 24 -4.01 5.88 1.05
C PRO A 24 -4.32 6.71 -0.20
N GLY A 25 -3.69 6.39 -1.34
CA GLY A 25 -3.85 7.14 -2.59
C GLY A 25 -3.12 8.49 -2.64
N SER A 26 -2.20 8.76 -1.71
CA SER A 26 -1.24 9.87 -1.85
C SER A 26 -0.30 9.65 -3.05
N HIS A 27 0.39 10.71 -3.47
CA HIS A 27 1.41 10.61 -4.52
C HIS A 27 2.54 9.63 -4.13
N GLU A 28 2.96 9.61 -2.87
CA GLU A 28 3.96 8.67 -2.35
C GLU A 28 3.45 7.23 -2.36
N ALA A 29 2.20 7.00 -1.94
CA ALA A 29 1.58 5.68 -2.04
C ALA A 29 1.50 5.22 -3.50
N HIS A 30 1.04 6.08 -4.42
CA HIS A 30 0.97 5.75 -5.85
C HIS A 30 2.36 5.43 -6.43
N ARG A 31 3.38 6.19 -6.05
CA ARG A 31 4.75 5.98 -6.53
C ARG A 31 5.37 4.67 -6.05
N TYR A 32 5.14 4.28 -4.79
CA TYR A 32 5.82 3.13 -4.18
C TYR A 32 4.98 1.84 -4.19
N LEU A 33 3.65 1.95 -4.19
CA LEU A 33 2.74 0.81 -4.02
C LEU A 33 1.85 0.53 -5.23
N HIS A 34 1.78 1.44 -6.21
CA HIS A 34 0.99 1.24 -7.42
C HIS A 34 1.90 1.03 -8.64
N THR A 35 1.42 0.25 -9.60
CA THR A 35 2.05 0.04 -10.90
C THR A 35 0.96 0.16 -11.96
N GLU A 36 1.37 0.54 -13.16
CA GLU A 36 0.49 0.57 -14.32
C GLU A 36 0.54 -0.79 -15.02
N TYR A 37 -0.60 -1.21 -15.56
CA TYR A 37 -0.70 -2.40 -16.40
C TYR A 37 -0.68 -1.95 -17.86
N PHE A 38 0.20 -2.55 -18.65
CA PHE A 38 0.27 -2.31 -20.09
C PHE A 38 -0.37 -3.49 -20.83
N GLU A 39 -1.11 -3.18 -21.89
CA GLU A 39 -1.70 -4.21 -22.74
C GLU A 39 -0.57 -5.06 -23.33
N ARG A 40 -0.59 -6.35 -22.99
CA ARG A 40 0.42 -7.28 -23.48
C ARG A 40 -0.01 -7.74 -24.86
N GLU A 41 0.67 -7.26 -25.89
CA GLU A 41 0.49 -7.78 -27.25
C GLU A 41 0.68 -9.30 -27.23
N ARG A 42 -0.36 -10.02 -27.63
CA ARG A 42 -0.31 -11.47 -27.85
C ARG A 42 0.14 -11.68 -29.28
N THR A 43 1.46 -11.76 -29.47
CA THR A 43 2.05 -12.29 -30.71
C THR A 43 1.91 -13.81 -30.74
#